data_AF-A0A2C1ZE91-F1
#
_entry.id   AF-A0A2C1ZE91-F1
#
_cell.length_a   1.000
_cell.length_b   1.000
_cell.length_c   1.000
_cell.angle_alpha   90.00
_cell.angle_beta   90.00
_cell.angle_gamma   90.00
#
_symmetry.space_group_name_H-M   'P 1'
#
loop_
_entity.id
_entity.type
_entity.pdbx_description
1 polymer ?
#
loop_
_entity_poly.entity_id
_entity_poly.type
_entity_poly.pdbx_seq_one_letter_code
_entity_poly.pdbx_strand_id
1 'polypeptide(L)'
;MTRGMEAIPTNWHEQIINLLAERIVVTDREGTIIYINEAYCEFLGTTVEEAINRPVQDVIENSRMHIVAKTGKKELAALHPINGSEMIANRYPLFVDGKLVGALGTVMFRSPEEWRMYKTKIQHLVEELKYYKTKVEKELKSKYYFQDLIGSSQPFLAAKNLAERISASNSSVLLIGESGTGKELFAHAVHNHSLRSSLPFVAINCASIPEHLLESELFGYDDGAFTGAKKGGKKGQFEMANNGTLFLDEIGDMPLSMQSKLLRVLQEKEVQRVGGQKSIPVDVRIIAATHRDLEKMVDEGKFRRDLYYRLNVIKIEIPSLNKRKEDIKLISMGLLKKLERKFFRTGIEISKEVEQRLMEHSWPGNIRELENVLERAINVLDGQTIEVFHLPLYLRELELQSSSQVDSPVTNTKPVEKLSSSIPTLKETLAQVEKEAIINALTVTNGNKQEAARLLEIGKTRFYEKCKLYNIK
;
A
#
# COMPACT_ATOMS: atom_id res chain seq x y z
N MET A 1 12.97 58.72 1.51
CA MET A 1 14.26 58.76 0.79
C MET A 1 14.59 57.35 0.35
N THR A 2 14.39 57.06 -0.93
CA THR A 2 14.81 55.82 -1.57
C THR A 2 16.33 55.84 -1.65
N ARG A 3 17.02 55.19 -0.71
CA ARG A 3 18.47 54.98 -0.83
C ARG A 3 18.68 53.92 -1.92
N GLY A 4 19.12 54.37 -3.09
CA GLY A 4 19.52 53.53 -4.23
C GLY A 4 21.02 53.23 -4.20
N MET A 5 21.57 52.75 -5.33
CA MET A 5 23.00 52.42 -5.48
C MET A 5 23.94 53.58 -5.10
N GLU A 6 23.48 54.82 -5.28
CA GLU A 6 24.19 56.06 -4.91
C GLU A 6 24.39 56.24 -3.39
N ALA A 7 23.68 55.49 -2.55
CA ALA A 7 23.84 55.53 -1.10
C ALA A 7 24.96 54.59 -0.60
N ILE A 8 25.55 53.79 -1.49
CA ILE A 8 26.68 52.92 -1.15
C ILE A 8 27.96 53.75 -1.26
N PRO A 9 28.81 53.77 -0.22
CA PRO A 9 30.11 54.44 -0.29
C PRO A 9 30.96 53.89 -1.44
N THR A 10 31.60 54.79 -2.20
CA THR A 10 32.39 54.39 -3.39
C THR A 10 33.52 53.42 -3.07
N ASN A 11 34.11 53.53 -1.88
CA ASN A 11 35.15 52.60 -1.39
C ASN A 11 34.61 51.18 -1.09
N TRP A 12 33.29 50.98 -1.03
CA TRP A 12 32.68 49.65 -0.88
C TRP A 12 32.42 48.99 -2.24
N HIS A 13 32.29 49.76 -3.33
CA HIS A 13 31.97 49.22 -4.64
C HIS A 13 33.01 48.18 -5.10
N GLU A 14 34.29 48.48 -4.90
CA GLU A 14 35.38 47.57 -5.25
C GLU A 14 35.32 46.26 -4.45
N GLN A 15 35.10 46.34 -3.14
CA GLN A 15 34.94 45.15 -2.31
C GLN A 15 33.72 44.33 -2.71
N ILE A 16 32.60 44.98 -3.00
CA ILE A 16 31.38 44.31 -3.46
C ILE A 16 31.64 43.59 -4.79
N ILE A 17 32.31 44.24 -5.74
CA ILE A 17 32.67 43.64 -7.03
C ILE A 17 33.55 42.41 -6.82
N ASN A 18 34.59 42.50 -5.99
CA ASN A 18 35.49 41.38 -5.70
C ASN A 18 34.82 40.19 -5.00
N LEU A 19 33.72 40.42 -4.27
CA LEU A 19 32.93 39.35 -3.64
C LEU A 19 31.94 38.67 -4.60
N LEU A 20 31.54 39.33 -5.69
CA LEU A 20 30.52 38.83 -6.61
C LEU A 20 31.04 37.74 -7.55
N ALA A 21 32.29 37.85 -7.96
CA ALA A 21 32.96 36.82 -8.73
C ALA A 21 34.46 36.89 -8.46
N GLU A 22 35.08 35.73 -8.43
CA GLU A 22 36.49 35.62 -8.06
C GLU A 22 37.41 36.29 -9.08
N ARG A 23 37.12 36.17 -10.39
CA ARG A 23 37.93 36.76 -11.46
C ARG A 23 37.06 37.61 -12.35
N ILE A 24 37.36 38.90 -12.41
CA ILE A 24 36.55 39.92 -13.08
C ILE A 24 37.44 40.77 -13.97
N VAL A 25 36.95 41.06 -15.17
CA VAL A 25 37.53 42.04 -16.09
C VAL A 25 36.43 42.89 -16.71
N VAL A 26 36.67 44.18 -16.86
CA VAL A 26 35.80 45.09 -17.58
C VAL A 26 36.59 45.74 -18.69
N THR A 27 36.00 45.77 -19.88
CA THR A 27 36.57 46.47 -21.03
C THR A 27 35.67 47.61 -21.49
N ASP A 28 36.26 48.63 -22.07
CA ASP A 28 35.53 49.60 -22.89
C ASP A 28 35.00 48.96 -24.19
N ARG A 29 34.36 49.78 -25.04
CA ARG A 29 33.81 49.36 -26.34
C ARG A 29 34.87 48.89 -27.33
N GLU A 30 36.10 49.40 -27.26
CA GLU A 30 37.18 48.98 -28.14
C GLU A 30 37.85 47.68 -27.69
N GLY A 31 37.54 47.23 -26.47
CA GLY A 31 38.11 46.04 -25.87
C GLY A 31 39.35 46.33 -25.04
N THR A 32 39.58 47.58 -24.66
CA THR A 32 40.65 48.00 -23.75
C THR A 32 40.23 47.72 -22.31
N ILE A 33 41.11 47.13 -21.50
CA ILE A 33 40.82 46.84 -20.09
C ILE A 33 40.73 48.16 -19.31
N ILE A 34 39.57 48.42 -18.71
CA ILE A 34 39.35 49.56 -17.80
C ILE A 34 39.34 49.14 -16.33
N TYR A 35 39.11 47.86 -16.05
CA TYR A 35 39.20 47.28 -14.72
C TYR A 35 39.53 45.80 -14.81
N ILE A 36 40.37 45.31 -13.90
CA ILE A 36 40.64 43.90 -13.68
C ILE A 36 40.98 43.73 -12.21
N ASN A 37 40.44 42.71 -11.55
CA ASN A 37 40.70 42.50 -10.14
C ASN A 37 41.99 41.70 -9.89
N GLU A 38 42.57 41.86 -8.70
CA GLU A 38 43.85 41.23 -8.32
C GLU A 38 43.83 39.71 -8.52
N ALA A 39 42.75 39.04 -8.13
CA ALA A 39 42.60 37.59 -8.28
C ALA A 39 42.64 37.10 -9.75
N TYR A 40 42.27 37.95 -10.72
CA TYR A 40 42.46 37.61 -12.14
C TYR A 40 43.90 37.89 -12.58
N CYS A 41 44.50 39.00 -12.14
CA CYS A 41 45.91 39.32 -12.41
C CYS A 41 46.87 38.23 -11.87
N GLU A 42 46.65 37.76 -10.64
CA GLU A 42 47.41 36.65 -10.03
C GLU A 42 47.38 35.38 -10.90
N PHE A 43 46.21 35.04 -11.45
CA PHE A 43 46.05 33.89 -12.33
C PHE A 43 46.75 34.07 -13.69
N LEU A 44 46.76 35.30 -14.21
CA LEU A 44 47.39 35.64 -15.49
C LEU A 44 48.91 35.83 -15.35
N GLY A 45 49.42 36.00 -14.13
CA GLY A 45 50.84 36.28 -13.88
C GLY A 45 51.24 37.71 -14.26
N THR A 46 50.34 38.68 -14.07
CA THR A 46 50.56 40.12 -14.34
C THR A 46 50.10 40.96 -13.15
N THR A 47 50.25 42.29 -13.19
CA THR A 47 49.69 43.21 -12.19
C THR A 47 48.55 44.04 -12.77
N VAL A 48 47.76 44.67 -11.90
CA VAL A 48 46.66 45.56 -12.32
C VAL A 48 47.21 46.73 -13.15
N GLU A 49 48.34 47.31 -12.75
CA GLU A 49 49.00 48.42 -13.45
C GLU A 49 49.46 48.03 -14.85
N GLU A 50 49.95 46.79 -15.02
CA GLU A 50 50.40 46.28 -16.32
C GLU A 50 49.25 45.89 -17.25
N ALA A 51 48.09 45.55 -16.69
CA ALA A 51 46.93 45.04 -17.43
C ALA A 51 45.96 46.14 -17.89
N ILE A 52 45.78 47.19 -17.08
CA ILE A 52 44.87 48.31 -17.42
C ILE A 52 45.39 49.09 -18.65
N ASN A 53 44.47 49.68 -19.41
CA ASN A 53 44.74 50.45 -20.64
C ASN A 53 45.36 49.64 -21.78
N ARG A 54 45.39 48.30 -21.68
CA ARG A 54 45.83 47.43 -22.77
C ARG A 54 44.65 46.72 -23.45
N PRO A 55 44.78 46.35 -24.73
CA PRO A 55 43.81 45.49 -25.38
C PRO A 55 43.65 44.17 -24.62
N VAL A 56 42.41 43.77 -24.32
CA VAL A 56 42.12 42.59 -23.50
C VAL A 56 42.68 41.29 -24.08
N GLN A 57 42.83 41.22 -25.39
CA GLN A 57 43.40 40.07 -26.11
C GLN A 57 44.92 39.93 -25.90
N ASP A 58 45.61 40.99 -25.51
CA ASP A 58 47.06 41.00 -25.27
C ASP A 58 47.40 40.60 -23.83
N VAL A 59 46.40 40.64 -22.94
CA VAL A 59 46.52 40.34 -21.50
C VAL A 59 45.86 39.00 -21.15
N ILE A 60 44.71 38.70 -21.78
CA ILE A 60 43.94 37.49 -21.54
C ILE A 60 43.94 36.65 -22.82
N GLU A 61 44.65 35.53 -22.78
CA GLU A 61 44.72 34.55 -23.87
C GLU A 61 43.31 34.14 -24.32
N ASN A 62 43.08 34.04 -25.63
CA ASN A 62 41.79 33.62 -26.22
C ASN A 62 40.57 34.45 -25.78
N SER A 63 40.78 35.67 -25.28
CA SER A 63 39.68 36.52 -24.82
C SER A 63 38.73 36.89 -25.94
N ARG A 64 37.43 36.75 -25.69
CA ARG A 64 36.35 37.21 -26.59
C ARG A 64 35.64 38.46 -26.06
N MET A 65 36.20 39.10 -25.03
CA MET A 65 35.63 40.32 -24.44
C MET A 65 35.51 41.45 -25.46
N HIS A 66 36.52 41.63 -26.32
CA HIS A 66 36.49 42.62 -27.41
C HIS A 66 35.36 42.36 -28.42
N ILE A 67 34.97 41.10 -28.64
CA ILE A 67 33.85 40.72 -29.51
C ILE A 67 32.53 41.11 -28.86
N VAL A 68 32.34 40.78 -27.58
CA VAL A 68 31.11 41.11 -26.83
C VAL A 68 30.96 42.63 -26.68
N ALA A 69 32.04 43.34 -26.39
CA ALA A 69 32.08 44.80 -26.27
C ALA A 69 31.75 45.54 -27.58
N LYS A 70 32.05 44.95 -28.73
CA LYS A 70 31.73 45.52 -30.06
C LYS A 70 30.35 45.11 -30.57
N THR A 71 29.96 43.86 -30.35
CA THR A 71 28.75 43.26 -30.94
C THR A 71 27.51 43.41 -30.08
N GLY A 72 27.67 43.61 -28.76
CA GLY A 72 26.54 43.65 -27.83
C GLY A 72 25.88 42.28 -27.59
N LYS A 73 26.47 41.19 -28.07
CA LYS A 73 25.94 39.83 -27.89
C LYS A 73 26.56 39.18 -26.65
N LYS A 74 25.75 38.90 -25.64
CA LYS A 74 26.20 38.20 -24.42
C LYS A 74 26.63 36.76 -24.71
N GLU A 75 27.66 36.29 -24.02
CA GLU A 75 28.12 34.90 -24.05
C GLU A 75 28.09 34.34 -22.62
N LEU A 76 27.33 33.27 -22.38
CA LEU A 76 27.14 32.70 -21.05
C LEU A 76 27.69 31.28 -21.00
N ALA A 77 28.32 30.91 -19.88
CA ALA A 77 28.92 29.61 -19.63
C ALA A 77 29.82 29.13 -20.79
N ALA A 78 30.59 30.05 -21.38
CA ALA A 78 31.47 29.75 -22.50
C ALA A 78 32.80 29.16 -22.01
N LEU A 79 33.28 28.12 -22.69
CA LEU A 79 34.63 27.61 -22.47
C LEU A 79 35.67 28.68 -22.85
N HIS A 80 36.66 28.87 -21.99
CA HIS A 80 37.72 29.84 -22.17
C HIS A 80 39.06 29.20 -21.74
N PRO A 81 39.86 28.70 -22.70
CA PRO A 81 41.19 28.20 -22.42
C PRO A 81 42.17 29.36 -22.17
N ILE A 82 42.78 29.40 -20.99
CA ILE A 82 43.80 30.39 -20.58
C ILE A 82 44.90 29.68 -19.80
N ASN A 83 46.17 29.87 -20.15
CA ASN A 83 47.32 29.31 -19.43
C ASN A 83 47.21 27.78 -19.23
N GLY A 84 46.72 27.06 -20.25
CA GLY A 84 46.52 25.61 -20.21
C GLY A 84 45.35 25.12 -19.34
N SER A 85 44.58 26.02 -18.73
CA SER A 85 43.38 25.71 -17.94
C SER A 85 42.11 26.02 -18.74
N GLU A 86 41.15 25.09 -18.78
CA GLU A 86 39.85 25.27 -19.43
C GLU A 86 38.83 25.87 -18.44
N MET A 87 38.62 27.18 -18.50
CA MET A 87 37.70 27.86 -17.61
C MET A 87 36.30 28.00 -18.20
N ILE A 88 35.32 28.31 -17.36
CA ILE A 88 33.96 28.68 -17.81
C ILE A 88 33.74 30.17 -17.49
N ALA A 89 33.54 30.98 -18.53
CA ALA A 89 33.38 32.42 -18.44
C ALA A 89 31.98 32.89 -18.86
N ASN A 90 31.50 33.95 -18.23
CA ASN A 90 30.40 34.77 -18.72
C ASN A 90 30.93 36.11 -19.20
N ARG A 91 30.33 36.64 -20.26
CA ARG A 91 30.67 37.92 -20.87
C ARG A 91 29.39 38.68 -21.16
N TYR A 92 29.19 39.78 -20.46
CA TYR A 92 27.99 40.61 -20.52
C TYR A 92 28.31 41.93 -21.23
N PRO A 93 27.57 42.34 -22.26
CA PRO A 93 27.65 43.68 -22.79
C PRO A 93 27.11 44.69 -21.76
N LEU A 94 27.78 45.82 -21.61
CA LEU A 94 27.38 46.91 -20.72
C LEU A 94 26.67 48.00 -21.52
N PHE A 95 25.46 48.37 -21.09
CA PHE A 95 24.68 49.43 -21.70
C PHE A 95 24.44 50.57 -20.71
N VAL A 96 24.73 51.80 -21.12
CA VAL A 96 24.41 53.03 -20.39
C VAL A 96 23.58 53.92 -21.30
N ASP A 97 22.42 54.37 -20.84
CA ASP A 97 21.44 55.15 -21.63
C ASP A 97 21.10 54.52 -22.99
N GLY A 98 20.99 53.18 -23.03
CA GLY A 98 20.70 52.42 -24.25
C GLY A 98 21.88 52.27 -25.23
N LYS A 99 23.06 52.82 -24.91
CA LYS A 99 24.27 52.70 -25.73
C LYS A 99 25.21 51.64 -25.17
N LEU A 100 25.75 50.80 -26.04
CA LEU A 100 26.78 49.82 -25.69
C LEU A 100 28.08 50.57 -25.37
N VAL A 101 28.54 50.47 -24.11
CA VAL A 101 29.72 51.19 -23.61
C VAL A 101 30.93 50.27 -23.36
N GLY A 102 30.72 48.96 -23.27
CA GLY A 102 31.79 48.01 -22.97
C GLY A 102 31.28 46.61 -22.67
N ALA A 103 32.07 45.83 -21.94
CA ALA A 103 31.68 44.49 -21.50
C ALA A 103 32.26 44.13 -20.13
N LEU A 104 31.54 43.30 -19.37
CA LEU A 104 31.94 42.69 -18.11
C LEU A 104 32.17 41.19 -18.31
N GLY A 105 33.36 40.71 -17.97
CA GLY A 105 33.76 39.31 -18.00
C GLY A 105 33.90 38.77 -16.58
N THR A 106 33.34 37.60 -16.31
CA THR A 106 33.48 36.90 -15.02
C THR A 106 33.79 35.43 -15.23
N VAL A 107 34.70 34.85 -14.45
CA VAL A 107 34.94 33.39 -14.45
C VAL A 107 34.10 32.73 -13.36
N MET A 108 33.32 31.70 -13.72
CA MET A 108 32.47 30.95 -12.79
C MET A 108 33.14 29.70 -12.22
N PHE A 109 33.92 28.98 -13.03
CA PHE A 109 34.59 27.75 -12.62
C PHE A 109 36.06 27.82 -12.98
N ARG A 110 36.93 27.43 -12.05
CA ARG A 110 38.39 27.53 -12.21
C ARG A 110 38.94 26.44 -13.11
N SER A 111 38.22 25.31 -13.21
CA SER A 111 38.54 24.22 -14.13
C SER A 111 37.30 23.39 -14.50
N PRO A 112 37.38 22.52 -15.54
CA PRO A 112 36.29 21.60 -15.88
C PRO A 112 36.10 20.52 -14.81
N GLU A 113 37.12 20.21 -14.00
CA GLU A 113 36.98 19.24 -12.90
C GLU A 113 36.03 19.72 -11.80
N GLU A 114 36.07 21.01 -11.44
CA GLU A 114 35.12 21.58 -10.47
C GLU A 114 33.68 21.43 -10.96
N TRP A 115 33.43 21.76 -12.23
CA TRP A 115 32.13 21.55 -12.87
C TRP A 115 31.71 20.07 -12.85
N ARG A 116 32.63 19.15 -13.20
CA ARG A 116 32.37 17.70 -13.13
C ARG A 116 32.04 17.26 -11.71
N MET A 117 32.74 17.76 -10.69
CA MET A 117 32.47 17.42 -9.29
C MET A 117 31.06 17.87 -8.87
N TYR A 118 30.65 19.10 -9.20
CA TYR A 118 29.30 19.58 -8.92
C TYR A 118 28.25 18.77 -9.66
N LYS A 119 28.48 18.46 -10.94
CA LYS A 119 27.60 17.61 -11.74
C LYS A 119 27.44 16.23 -11.11
N THR A 120 28.53 15.57 -10.70
CA THR A 120 28.48 14.25 -10.06
C THR A 120 27.72 14.29 -8.73
N LYS A 121 27.98 15.28 -7.87
CA LYS A 121 27.25 15.42 -6.58
C LYS A 121 25.76 15.63 -6.80
N ILE A 122 25.38 16.52 -7.74
CA ILE A 122 23.98 16.79 -8.05
C ILE A 122 23.31 15.57 -8.69
N GLN A 123 23.97 14.90 -9.63
CA GLN A 123 23.43 13.71 -10.28
C GLN A 123 23.14 12.59 -9.28
N HIS A 124 24.08 12.31 -8.35
CA HIS A 124 23.86 11.31 -7.31
C HIS A 124 22.63 11.63 -6.45
N LEU A 125 22.48 12.88 -6.01
CA LEU A 125 21.32 13.31 -5.22
C LEU A 125 20.00 13.19 -6.00
N VAL A 126 20.01 13.52 -7.29
CA VAL A 126 18.83 13.39 -8.17
C VAL A 126 18.46 11.92 -8.37
N GLU A 127 19.44 11.05 -8.56
CA GLU A 127 19.23 9.60 -8.71
C GLU A 127 18.71 8.97 -7.42
N GLU A 128 19.27 9.35 -6.28
CA GLU A 128 18.83 8.91 -4.96
C GLU A 128 17.39 9.36 -4.69
N LEU A 129 17.05 10.62 -4.97
CA LEU A 129 15.67 11.12 -4.90
C LEU A 129 14.72 10.34 -5.82
N LYS A 130 15.15 10.04 -7.04
CA LYS A 130 14.35 9.26 -8.00
C LYS A 130 14.14 7.83 -7.51
N TYR A 131 15.16 7.21 -6.92
CA TYR A 131 15.07 5.87 -6.32
C TYR A 131 14.05 5.86 -5.17
N TYR A 132 14.16 6.78 -4.21
CA TYR A 132 13.21 6.86 -3.09
C TYR A 132 11.79 7.14 -3.56
N LYS A 133 11.61 8.07 -4.50
CA LYS A 133 10.30 8.37 -5.09
C LYS A 133 9.69 7.12 -5.74
N THR A 134 10.47 6.41 -6.54
CA THR A 134 10.02 5.17 -7.21
C THR A 134 9.68 4.07 -6.19
N LYS A 135 10.45 3.96 -5.11
CA LYS A 135 10.21 2.96 -4.06
C LYS A 135 8.88 3.23 -3.33
N VAL A 136 8.63 4.48 -2.95
CA VAL A 136 7.37 4.90 -2.32
C VAL A 136 6.20 4.73 -3.30
N GLU A 137 6.36 5.10 -4.56
CA GLU A 137 5.33 4.89 -5.59
C GLU A 137 5.01 3.41 -5.81
N LYS A 138 5.99 2.50 -5.68
CA LYS A 138 5.74 1.05 -5.77
C LYS A 138 4.95 0.52 -4.58
N GLU A 139 5.16 1.05 -3.38
CA GLU A 139 4.42 0.66 -2.18
C GLU A 139 2.96 1.16 -2.22
N LEU A 140 2.72 2.29 -2.88
CA LEU A 140 1.39 2.90 -3.04
C LEU A 140 0.68 2.50 -4.34
N LYS A 141 1.17 1.49 -5.08
CA LYS A 141 0.53 1.02 -6.31
C LYS A 141 -0.44 -0.11 -6.04
N SER A 142 -1.54 -0.07 -6.78
CA SER A 142 -2.51 -1.15 -6.77
C SER A 142 -1.96 -2.40 -7.45
N LYS A 143 -2.22 -3.58 -6.87
CA LYS A 143 -1.59 -4.84 -7.28
C LYS A 143 -2.43 -5.67 -8.24
N TYR A 144 -3.75 -5.46 -8.24
CA TYR A 144 -4.71 -6.35 -8.89
C TYR A 144 -5.54 -5.62 -9.95
N TYR A 145 -5.87 -6.33 -11.02
CA TYR A 145 -6.69 -5.89 -12.14
C TYR A 145 -8.00 -6.69 -12.21
N PHE A 146 -8.93 -6.25 -13.06
CA PHE A 146 -10.18 -7.00 -13.31
C PHE A 146 -9.94 -8.42 -13.84
N GLN A 147 -8.77 -8.69 -14.43
CA GLN A 147 -8.38 -10.03 -14.89
C GLN A 147 -8.07 -10.97 -13.71
N ASP A 148 -7.66 -10.43 -12.56
CA ASP A 148 -7.39 -11.20 -11.35
C ASP A 148 -8.68 -11.56 -10.58
N LEU A 149 -9.81 -10.93 -10.94
CA LEU A 149 -11.14 -11.26 -10.40
C LEU A 149 -11.71 -12.49 -11.12
N ILE A 150 -11.48 -13.66 -10.51
CA ILE A 150 -11.90 -14.97 -11.00
C ILE A 150 -13.35 -15.26 -10.62
N GLY A 151 -14.17 -15.56 -11.62
CA GLY A 151 -15.56 -16.00 -11.48
C GLY A 151 -16.33 -15.84 -12.78
N SER A 152 -17.31 -16.71 -12.97
CA SER A 152 -18.21 -16.84 -14.12
C SER A 152 -19.69 -16.73 -13.75
N SER A 153 -20.01 -16.74 -12.45
CA SER A 153 -21.40 -16.65 -11.99
C SER A 153 -22.07 -15.33 -12.36
N GLN A 154 -23.36 -15.39 -12.70
CA GLN A 154 -24.11 -14.21 -13.14
C GLN A 154 -24.08 -13.07 -12.10
N PRO A 155 -24.29 -13.30 -10.79
CA PRO A 155 -24.20 -12.24 -9.79
C PRO A 155 -22.79 -11.62 -9.71
N PHE A 156 -21.74 -12.43 -9.88
CA PHE A 156 -20.36 -11.95 -9.84
C PHE A 156 -19.99 -11.15 -11.08
N LEU A 157 -20.39 -11.62 -12.27
CA LEU A 157 -20.20 -10.90 -13.53
C LEU A 157 -20.94 -9.57 -13.54
N ALA A 158 -22.17 -9.53 -12.99
CA ALA A 158 -22.91 -8.27 -12.83
C ALA A 158 -22.14 -7.27 -11.94
N ALA A 159 -21.62 -7.71 -10.80
CA ALA A 159 -20.80 -6.88 -9.92
C ALA A 159 -19.51 -6.41 -10.60
N LYS A 160 -18.82 -7.31 -11.33
CA LYS A 160 -17.59 -7.02 -12.08
C LYS A 160 -17.81 -5.99 -13.18
N ASN A 161 -18.85 -6.17 -14.00
CA ASN A 161 -19.20 -5.25 -15.08
C ASN A 161 -19.64 -3.88 -14.56
N LEU A 162 -20.38 -3.86 -13.44
CA LEU A 162 -20.73 -2.61 -12.77
C LEU A 162 -19.48 -1.87 -12.29
N ALA A 163 -18.57 -2.58 -11.60
CA ALA A 163 -17.30 -2.04 -11.12
C ALA A 163 -16.44 -1.48 -12.26
N GLU A 164 -16.32 -2.20 -13.38
CA GLU A 164 -15.56 -1.75 -14.55
C GLU A 164 -16.14 -0.47 -15.17
N ARG A 165 -17.46 -0.42 -15.36
CA ARG A 165 -18.15 0.76 -15.92
C ARG A 165 -17.97 2.00 -15.04
N ILE A 166 -18.00 1.86 -13.72
CA ILE A 166 -17.87 3.01 -12.81
C ILE A 166 -16.43 3.46 -12.58
N SER A 167 -15.44 2.65 -12.97
CA SER A 167 -14.02 3.00 -12.83
C SER A 167 -13.65 4.28 -13.56
N ALA A 168 -14.29 4.56 -14.70
CA ALA A 168 -14.08 5.80 -15.47
C ALA A 168 -14.61 7.06 -14.76
N SER A 169 -15.49 6.92 -13.76
CA SER A 169 -16.05 8.03 -12.99
C SER A 169 -15.21 8.37 -11.75
N ASN A 170 -15.38 9.58 -11.21
CA ASN A 170 -14.79 9.99 -9.92
C ASN A 170 -15.73 9.78 -8.73
N SER A 171 -16.88 9.13 -8.92
CA SER A 171 -17.85 8.88 -7.86
C SER A 171 -17.29 7.98 -6.76
N SER A 172 -17.78 8.17 -5.53
CA SER A 172 -17.49 7.26 -4.43
C SER A 172 -18.16 5.90 -4.68
N VAL A 173 -17.46 4.84 -4.28
CA VAL A 173 -17.92 3.46 -4.47
C VAL A 173 -18.00 2.80 -3.11
N LEU A 174 -19.12 2.16 -2.80
CA LEU A 174 -19.32 1.36 -1.61
C LEU A 174 -19.40 -0.12 -2.00
N LEU A 175 -18.39 -0.90 -1.57
CA LEU A 175 -18.29 -2.33 -1.76
C LEU A 175 -18.91 -3.06 -0.55
N ILE A 176 -20.02 -3.75 -0.77
CA ILE A 176 -20.69 -4.54 0.25
C ILE A 176 -20.41 -6.01 0.01
N GLY A 177 -19.97 -6.73 1.02
CA GLY A 177 -19.76 -8.16 0.92
C GLY A 177 -19.18 -8.75 2.20
N GLU A 178 -19.46 -10.03 2.42
CA GLU A 178 -18.93 -10.78 3.55
C GLU A 178 -17.39 -10.74 3.60
N SER A 179 -16.82 -11.00 4.78
CA SER A 179 -15.37 -11.09 4.92
C SER A 179 -14.81 -12.20 4.04
N GLY A 180 -13.66 -11.95 3.40
CA GLY A 180 -13.01 -12.92 2.52
C GLY A 180 -13.60 -13.06 1.11
N THR A 181 -14.52 -12.20 0.70
CA THR A 181 -15.10 -12.21 -0.68
C THR A 181 -14.23 -11.55 -1.75
N GLY A 182 -13.17 -10.84 -1.36
CA GLY A 182 -12.25 -10.15 -2.27
C GLY A 182 -12.54 -8.66 -2.50
N LYS A 183 -13.17 -7.97 -1.54
CA LYS A 183 -13.46 -6.52 -1.61
C LYS A 183 -12.23 -5.67 -1.96
N GLU A 184 -11.07 -6.00 -1.40
CA GLU A 184 -9.79 -5.32 -1.69
C GLU A 184 -9.36 -5.49 -3.15
N LEU A 185 -9.54 -6.68 -3.75
CA LEU A 185 -9.23 -6.91 -5.17
C LEU A 185 -10.12 -6.06 -6.07
N PHE A 186 -11.41 -5.92 -5.72
CA PHE A 186 -12.33 -5.01 -6.42
C PHE A 186 -11.87 -3.56 -6.31
N ALA A 187 -11.45 -3.10 -5.13
CA ALA A 187 -10.97 -1.73 -4.95
C ALA A 187 -9.72 -1.44 -5.80
N HIS A 188 -8.76 -2.37 -5.83
CA HIS A 188 -7.59 -2.29 -6.68
C HIS A 188 -7.96 -2.27 -8.18
N ALA A 189 -8.82 -3.20 -8.62
CA ALA A 189 -9.27 -3.26 -10.00
C ALA A 189 -9.98 -1.98 -10.43
N VAL A 190 -10.85 -1.44 -9.56
CA VAL A 190 -11.57 -0.19 -9.83
C VAL A 190 -10.60 0.98 -10.03
N HIS A 191 -9.59 1.10 -9.17
CA HIS A 191 -8.56 2.14 -9.30
C HIS A 191 -7.69 1.95 -10.55
N ASN A 192 -7.24 0.72 -10.84
CA ASN A 192 -6.40 0.42 -12.01
C ASN A 192 -7.09 0.71 -13.35
N HIS A 193 -8.41 0.59 -13.41
CA HIS A 193 -9.20 0.92 -14.59
C HIS A 193 -9.73 2.37 -14.60
N SER A 194 -9.27 3.22 -13.67
CA SER A 194 -9.68 4.61 -13.58
C SER A 194 -8.72 5.58 -14.27
N LEU A 195 -9.16 6.83 -14.45
CA LEU A 195 -8.29 7.94 -14.89
C LEU A 195 -7.13 8.24 -13.92
N ARG A 196 -7.19 7.70 -12.69
CA ARG A 196 -6.21 7.88 -11.62
C ARG A 196 -5.29 6.66 -11.44
N SER A 197 -5.25 5.72 -12.38
CA SER A 197 -4.49 4.46 -12.27
C SER A 197 -2.97 4.64 -12.16
N SER A 198 -2.43 5.77 -12.63
CA SER A 198 -1.01 6.14 -12.49
C SER A 198 -0.71 6.88 -11.19
N LEU A 199 -1.74 7.23 -10.40
CA LEU A 199 -1.65 8.01 -9.16
C LEU A 199 -1.70 7.07 -7.93
N PRO A 200 -1.45 7.59 -6.72
CA PRO A 200 -1.39 6.74 -5.52
C PRO A 200 -2.70 6.00 -5.23
N PHE A 201 -2.59 4.75 -4.81
CA PHE A 201 -3.65 3.97 -4.18
C PHE A 201 -3.26 3.68 -2.74
N VAL A 202 -3.97 4.31 -1.80
CA VAL A 202 -3.74 4.13 -0.37
C VAL A 202 -4.86 3.26 0.19
N ALA A 203 -4.51 2.13 0.80
CA ALA A 203 -5.45 1.25 1.48
C ALA A 203 -5.28 1.34 2.99
N ILE A 204 -6.40 1.47 3.71
CA ILE A 204 -6.44 1.46 5.17
C ILE A 204 -7.57 0.55 5.64
N ASN A 205 -7.27 -0.32 6.59
CA ASN A 205 -8.28 -1.14 7.25
C ASN A 205 -8.64 -0.50 8.60
N CYS A 206 -9.85 0.03 8.71
CA CYS A 206 -10.32 0.77 9.88
C CYS A 206 -10.47 -0.12 11.12
N ALA A 207 -10.68 -1.43 10.96
CA ALA A 207 -10.81 -2.37 12.08
C ALA A 207 -9.45 -2.78 12.68
N SER A 208 -8.37 -2.72 11.90
CA SER A 208 -7.02 -3.12 12.35
C SER A 208 -6.28 -2.07 13.17
N ILE A 209 -6.72 -0.82 13.11
CA ILE A 209 -6.03 0.31 13.74
C ILE A 209 -6.76 0.67 15.04
N PRO A 210 -6.05 0.75 16.18
CA PRO A 210 -6.64 1.23 17.41
C PRO A 210 -7.28 2.61 17.24
N GLU A 211 -8.45 2.82 17.84
CA GLU A 211 -9.23 4.07 17.70
C GLU A 211 -8.39 5.34 17.96
N HIS A 212 -7.56 5.33 18.99
CA HIS A 212 -6.69 6.46 19.35
C HIS A 212 -5.61 6.78 18.31
N LEU A 213 -5.23 5.82 17.45
CA LEU A 213 -4.26 6.02 16.37
C LEU A 213 -4.93 6.29 15.02
N LEU A 214 -6.18 5.87 14.84
CA LEU A 214 -6.90 6.00 13.56
C LEU A 214 -6.94 7.45 13.08
N GLU A 215 -7.09 8.41 14.01
CA GLU A 215 -7.07 9.84 13.69
C GLU A 215 -5.74 10.31 13.11
N SER A 216 -4.64 9.97 13.80
CA SER A 216 -3.30 10.38 13.39
C SER A 216 -2.82 9.67 12.13
N GLU A 217 -3.29 8.44 11.87
CA GLU A 217 -3.05 7.75 10.62
C GLU A 217 -3.82 8.39 9.45
N LEU A 218 -5.13 8.63 9.59
CA LEU A 218 -5.95 9.16 8.49
C LEU A 218 -5.60 10.61 8.15
N PHE A 219 -5.48 11.48 9.14
CA PHE A 219 -5.35 12.93 8.94
C PHE A 219 -3.94 13.47 9.17
N GLY A 220 -3.04 12.67 9.77
CA GLY A 220 -1.70 13.13 10.10
C GLY A 220 -1.67 14.00 11.34
N TYR A 221 -0.49 14.40 11.78
CA TYR A 221 -0.29 15.27 12.94
C TYR A 221 0.86 16.24 12.71
N ASP A 222 0.75 17.42 13.32
CA ASP A 222 1.84 18.40 13.35
C ASP A 222 2.78 18.17 14.53
N ASP A 223 3.95 18.81 14.50
CA ASP A 223 4.94 18.70 15.56
C ASP A 223 4.35 19.17 16.90
N GLY A 224 4.61 18.42 17.97
CA GLY A 224 4.08 18.72 19.31
C GLY A 224 2.59 18.41 19.54
N ALA A 225 1.90 17.73 18.62
CA ALA A 225 0.48 17.40 18.79
C ALA A 225 0.17 16.49 20.00
N PHE A 226 1.10 15.60 20.37
CA PHE A 226 1.01 14.73 21.55
C PHE A 226 2.41 14.28 22.01
N THR A 227 2.50 13.72 23.22
CA THR A 227 3.75 13.18 23.78
C THR A 227 4.27 12.01 22.93
N GLY A 228 5.42 12.19 22.28
CA GLY A 228 5.99 11.19 21.37
C GLY A 228 5.76 11.48 19.87
N ALA A 229 5.17 12.62 19.52
CA ALA A 229 5.11 13.10 18.15
C ALA A 229 6.53 13.25 17.57
N LYS A 230 6.73 12.76 16.33
CA LYS A 230 8.00 12.93 15.62
C LYS A 230 8.23 14.42 15.32
N LYS A 231 9.47 14.89 15.51
CA LYS A 231 9.89 16.23 15.07
C LYS A 231 9.58 16.40 13.57
N GLY A 232 8.82 17.44 13.23
CA GLY A 232 8.33 17.70 11.87
C GLY A 232 6.98 17.06 11.50
N GLY A 233 6.31 16.33 12.40
CA GLY A 233 4.98 15.75 12.18
C GLY A 233 4.95 14.51 11.28
N LYS A 234 3.74 14.06 10.92
CA LYS A 234 3.48 12.95 9.99
C LYS A 234 2.31 13.30 9.08
N LYS A 235 2.47 13.05 7.77
CA LYS A 235 1.38 13.18 6.79
C LYS A 235 0.33 12.10 7.00
N GLY A 236 -0.95 12.47 6.87
CA GLY A 236 -2.06 11.52 6.93
C GLY A 236 -2.26 10.74 5.63
N GLN A 237 -3.01 9.64 5.71
CA GLN A 237 -3.39 8.85 4.53
C GLN A 237 -4.13 9.67 3.47
N PHE A 238 -4.95 10.65 3.85
CA PHE A 238 -5.59 11.53 2.87
C PHE A 238 -4.59 12.39 2.08
N GLU A 239 -3.56 12.91 2.74
CA GLU A 239 -2.49 13.65 2.05
C GLU A 239 -1.68 12.73 1.14
N MET A 240 -1.43 11.48 1.58
CA MET A 240 -0.73 10.48 0.78
C MET A 240 -1.53 10.02 -0.45
N ALA A 241 -2.87 10.01 -0.33
CA ALA A 241 -3.79 9.66 -1.41
C ALA A 241 -4.16 10.83 -2.32
N ASN A 242 -3.56 12.01 -2.13
CA ASN A 242 -3.94 13.21 -2.88
C ASN A 242 -3.79 13.00 -4.40
N ASN A 243 -4.79 13.45 -5.16
CA ASN A 243 -5.04 13.18 -6.59
C ASN A 243 -5.31 11.70 -6.94
N GLY A 244 -5.08 10.77 -6.02
CA GLY A 244 -5.24 9.33 -6.20
C GLY A 244 -6.56 8.80 -5.65
N THR A 245 -6.49 7.60 -5.08
CA THR A 245 -7.62 6.88 -4.48
C THR A 245 -7.28 6.45 -3.05
N LEU A 246 -8.22 6.67 -2.13
CA LEU A 246 -8.19 6.12 -0.77
C LEU A 246 -9.23 5.01 -0.66
N PHE A 247 -8.75 3.82 -0.32
CA PHE A 247 -9.56 2.64 -0.03
C PHE A 247 -9.73 2.49 1.49
N LEU A 248 -10.96 2.60 1.97
CA LEU A 248 -11.36 2.45 3.37
C LEU A 248 -12.01 1.07 3.56
N ASP A 249 -11.24 0.09 4.02
CA ASP A 249 -11.76 -1.24 4.35
C ASP A 249 -12.36 -1.28 5.76
N GLU A 250 -13.44 -2.04 5.89
CA GLU A 250 -14.27 -2.13 7.10
C GLU A 250 -14.71 -0.77 7.66
N ILE A 251 -15.26 0.10 6.80
CA ILE A 251 -15.74 1.44 7.19
C ILE A 251 -16.83 1.41 8.27
N GLY A 252 -17.58 0.30 8.36
CA GLY A 252 -18.59 0.07 9.41
C GLY A 252 -18.01 -0.14 10.81
N ASP A 253 -16.69 -0.27 10.96
CA ASP A 253 -15.99 -0.33 12.25
C ASP A 253 -15.44 1.04 12.69
N MET A 254 -15.65 2.10 11.90
CA MET A 254 -15.18 3.44 12.21
C MET A 254 -15.97 4.07 13.37
N PRO A 255 -15.32 4.59 14.43
CA PRO A 255 -15.98 5.31 15.52
C PRO A 255 -16.75 6.55 15.05
N LEU A 256 -17.84 6.91 15.73
CA LEU A 256 -18.70 8.06 15.39
C LEU A 256 -17.94 9.40 15.32
N SER A 257 -16.97 9.58 16.21
CA SER A 257 -16.08 10.76 16.22
C SER A 257 -15.31 10.89 14.90
N MET A 258 -14.80 9.78 14.39
CA MET A 258 -14.04 9.70 13.14
C MET A 258 -14.93 9.84 11.91
N GLN A 259 -16.16 9.33 11.96
CA GLN A 259 -17.15 9.52 10.89
C GLN A 259 -17.43 11.02 10.64
N SER A 260 -17.50 11.83 11.70
CA SER A 260 -17.72 13.29 11.55
C SER A 260 -16.57 13.99 10.83
N LYS A 261 -15.31 13.61 11.15
CA LYS A 261 -14.11 14.18 10.50
C LYS A 261 -13.99 13.71 9.07
N LEU A 262 -14.27 12.43 8.80
CA LEU A 262 -14.30 11.88 7.45
C LEU A 262 -15.31 12.65 6.58
N LEU A 263 -16.53 12.84 7.08
CA LEU A 263 -17.56 13.60 6.36
C LEU A 263 -17.08 15.00 5.98
N ARG A 264 -16.41 15.69 6.91
CA ARG A 264 -15.87 17.04 6.67
C ARG A 264 -14.87 17.04 5.51
N VAL A 265 -13.93 16.08 5.49
CA VAL A 265 -12.97 15.94 4.38
C VAL A 265 -13.69 15.65 3.05
N LEU A 266 -14.73 14.80 3.06
CA LEU A 266 -15.50 14.49 1.84
C LEU A 266 -16.33 15.66 1.31
N GLN A 267 -16.70 16.61 2.17
CA GLN A 267 -17.49 17.79 1.81
C GLN A 267 -16.61 18.97 1.42
N GLU A 268 -15.67 19.34 2.30
CA GLU A 268 -14.80 20.52 2.15
C GLU A 268 -13.64 20.27 1.19
N LYS A 269 -13.27 18.99 0.93
CA LYS A 269 -12.05 18.61 0.20
C LYS A 269 -10.78 19.18 0.82
N GLU A 270 -10.78 19.30 2.14
CA GLU A 270 -9.66 19.80 2.93
C GLU A 270 -9.43 18.87 4.12
N VAL A 271 -8.16 18.71 4.51
CA VAL A 271 -7.74 17.96 5.69
C VAL A 271 -7.05 18.90 6.66
N GLN A 272 -7.39 18.76 7.94
CA GLN A 272 -6.69 19.41 9.05
C GLN A 272 -5.95 18.34 9.84
N ARG A 273 -4.66 18.55 10.06
CA ARG A 273 -3.83 17.63 10.87
C ARG A 273 -4.18 17.75 12.34
N VAL A 274 -3.97 16.66 13.10
CA VAL A 274 -4.12 16.68 14.56
C VAL A 274 -3.16 17.70 15.17
N GLY A 275 -3.70 18.61 15.98
CA GLY A 275 -2.95 19.71 16.62
C GLY A 275 -2.62 20.89 15.70
N GLY A 276 -2.88 20.77 14.39
CA GLY A 276 -2.64 21.82 13.40
C GLY A 276 -3.87 22.67 13.14
N GLN A 277 -3.68 23.93 12.76
CA GLN A 277 -4.76 24.83 12.30
C GLN A 277 -4.82 24.99 10.78
N LYS A 278 -3.83 24.46 10.06
CA LYS A 278 -3.72 24.61 8.61
C LYS A 278 -4.65 23.63 7.91
N SER A 279 -5.59 24.15 7.13
CA SER A 279 -6.33 23.38 6.14
C SER A 279 -5.46 23.08 4.93
N ILE A 280 -5.45 21.82 4.49
CA ILE A 280 -4.69 21.33 3.34
C ILE A 280 -5.70 20.81 2.30
N PRO A 281 -5.82 21.42 1.12
CA PRO A 281 -6.73 20.94 0.09
C PRO A 281 -6.27 19.57 -0.46
N VAL A 282 -7.22 18.66 -0.62
CA VAL A 282 -7.00 17.30 -1.12
C VAL A 282 -8.06 16.90 -2.15
N ASP A 283 -7.63 16.24 -3.23
CA ASP A 283 -8.53 15.65 -4.23
C ASP A 283 -8.41 14.13 -4.20
N VAL A 284 -9.24 13.45 -3.40
CA VAL A 284 -9.15 12.01 -3.19
C VAL A 284 -10.42 11.32 -3.65
N ARG A 285 -10.29 10.30 -4.51
CA ARG A 285 -11.39 9.40 -4.83
C ARG A 285 -11.56 8.39 -3.71
N ILE A 286 -12.78 8.16 -3.25
CA ILE A 286 -13.07 7.23 -2.16
C ILE A 286 -13.63 5.92 -2.69
N ILE A 287 -13.05 4.81 -2.24
CA ILE A 287 -13.65 3.49 -2.31
C ILE A 287 -13.79 3.00 -0.87
N ALA A 288 -14.99 2.72 -0.41
CA ALA A 288 -15.24 2.18 0.92
C ALA A 288 -15.71 0.73 0.82
N ALA A 289 -15.37 -0.09 1.80
CA ALA A 289 -15.82 -1.47 1.88
C ALA A 289 -16.30 -1.82 3.28
N THR A 290 -17.32 -2.69 3.39
CA THR A 290 -17.73 -3.27 4.66
C THR A 290 -18.50 -4.57 4.47
N HIS A 291 -18.47 -5.42 5.50
CA HIS A 291 -19.37 -6.58 5.63
C HIS A 291 -20.67 -6.27 6.39
N ARG A 292 -20.79 -5.08 7.00
CA ARG A 292 -21.95 -4.71 7.80
C ARG A 292 -23.04 -4.06 6.97
N ASP A 293 -24.27 -4.19 7.45
CA ASP A 293 -25.41 -3.45 6.92
C ASP A 293 -25.39 -2.02 7.46
N LEU A 294 -24.86 -1.09 6.66
CA LEU A 294 -24.79 0.32 7.03
C LEU A 294 -26.17 0.97 7.17
N GLU A 295 -27.18 0.50 6.45
CA GLU A 295 -28.55 1.06 6.54
C GLU A 295 -29.10 0.79 7.93
N LYS A 296 -29.00 -0.46 8.39
CA LYS A 296 -29.38 -0.83 9.75
C LYS A 296 -28.56 -0.10 10.82
N MET A 297 -27.25 0.08 10.60
CA MET A 297 -26.40 0.82 11.55
C MET A 297 -26.77 2.31 11.64
N VAL A 298 -27.29 2.91 10.57
CA VAL A 298 -27.83 4.27 10.59
C VAL A 298 -29.08 4.32 11.45
N ASP A 299 -30.00 3.37 11.30
CA ASP A 299 -31.21 3.28 12.12
C ASP A 299 -30.91 3.06 13.61
N GLU A 300 -29.85 2.30 13.91
CA GLU A 300 -29.35 2.08 15.28
C GLU A 300 -28.51 3.25 15.85
N GLY A 301 -28.26 4.31 15.06
CA GLY A 301 -27.44 5.47 15.48
C GLY A 301 -25.94 5.17 15.61
N LYS A 302 -25.45 4.03 15.12
CA LYS A 302 -24.03 3.63 15.12
C LYS A 302 -23.26 4.13 13.91
N PHE A 303 -23.96 4.53 12.86
CA PHE A 303 -23.38 5.14 11.68
C PHE A 303 -24.13 6.41 11.30
N ARG A 304 -23.42 7.46 10.89
CA ARG A 304 -24.07 8.72 10.55
C ARG A 304 -24.74 8.65 9.19
N ARG A 305 -25.99 9.11 9.14
CA ARG A 305 -26.81 9.14 7.92
C ARG A 305 -26.22 10.00 6.80
N ASP A 306 -25.65 11.15 7.15
CA ASP A 306 -25.02 12.09 6.21
C ASP A 306 -23.77 11.47 5.52
N LEU A 307 -22.92 10.79 6.28
CA LEU A 307 -21.77 10.07 5.76
C LEU A 307 -22.20 8.88 4.88
N TYR A 308 -23.23 8.13 5.29
CA TYR A 308 -23.74 7.01 4.50
C TYR A 308 -24.14 7.45 3.09
N TYR A 309 -24.93 8.52 2.95
CA TYR A 309 -25.31 9.01 1.62
C TYR A 309 -24.13 9.54 0.80
N ARG A 310 -23.10 10.09 1.45
CA ARG A 310 -21.90 10.56 0.74
C ARG A 310 -21.01 9.41 0.25
N LEU A 311 -20.98 8.29 0.96
CA LEU A 311 -20.24 7.08 0.56
C LEU A 311 -21.03 6.24 -0.45
N ASN A 312 -22.32 6.05 -0.21
CA ASN A 312 -23.22 5.19 -0.99
C ASN A 312 -23.75 5.87 -2.27
N VAL A 313 -22.85 6.42 -3.09
CA VAL A 313 -23.21 6.96 -4.41
C VAL A 313 -23.37 5.81 -5.42
N ILE A 314 -22.41 4.88 -5.42
CA ILE A 314 -22.49 3.64 -6.20
C ILE A 314 -22.30 2.46 -5.24
N LYS A 315 -23.34 1.64 -5.08
CA LYS A 315 -23.31 0.39 -4.30
C LYS A 315 -22.93 -0.77 -5.22
N ILE A 316 -21.94 -1.57 -4.81
CA ILE A 316 -21.58 -2.81 -5.49
C ILE A 316 -21.63 -3.94 -4.46
N GLU A 317 -22.55 -4.88 -4.67
CA GLU A 317 -22.69 -6.05 -3.83
C GLU A 317 -21.86 -7.21 -4.39
N ILE A 318 -20.90 -7.68 -3.61
CA ILE A 318 -20.00 -8.77 -3.96
C ILE A 318 -20.57 -10.06 -3.37
N PRO A 319 -20.97 -11.04 -4.19
CA PRO A 319 -21.60 -12.26 -3.71
C PRO A 319 -20.62 -13.11 -2.90
N SER A 320 -21.12 -13.69 -1.81
CA SER A 320 -20.39 -14.72 -1.05
C SER A 320 -20.19 -15.98 -1.88
N LEU A 321 -19.16 -16.75 -1.56
CA LEU A 321 -18.77 -17.95 -2.28
C LEU A 321 -19.90 -18.99 -2.31
N ASN A 322 -20.70 -19.05 -1.24
CA ASN A 322 -21.90 -19.88 -1.16
C ASN A 322 -22.97 -19.53 -2.22
N LYS A 323 -23.06 -18.24 -2.61
CA LYS A 323 -23.99 -17.76 -3.64
C LYS A 323 -23.45 -17.92 -5.05
N ARG A 324 -22.19 -18.35 -5.21
CA ARG A 324 -21.51 -18.59 -6.50
C ARG A 324 -20.71 -19.89 -6.50
N LYS A 325 -21.37 -20.99 -6.12
CA LYS A 325 -20.72 -22.31 -6.00
C LYS A 325 -20.06 -22.79 -7.30
N GLU A 326 -20.63 -22.43 -8.46
CA GLU A 326 -20.06 -22.73 -9.78
C GLU A 326 -18.65 -22.14 -9.99
N ASP A 327 -18.30 -21.06 -9.28
CA ASP A 327 -16.99 -20.43 -9.36
C ASP A 327 -15.94 -21.12 -8.49
N ILE A 328 -16.33 -21.99 -7.54
CA ILE A 328 -15.41 -22.63 -6.57
C ILE A 328 -14.31 -23.40 -7.29
N LYS A 329 -14.65 -24.12 -8.36
CA LYS A 329 -13.67 -24.89 -9.16
C LYS A 329 -12.64 -23.96 -9.82
N LEU A 330 -13.11 -22.91 -10.49
CA LEU A 330 -12.25 -21.95 -11.18
C LEU A 330 -11.35 -21.18 -10.19
N ILE A 331 -11.91 -20.77 -9.05
CA ILE A 331 -11.18 -20.09 -7.98
C ILE A 331 -10.13 -21.02 -7.39
N SER A 332 -10.48 -22.27 -7.10
CA SER A 332 -9.55 -23.27 -6.55
C SER A 332 -8.35 -23.48 -7.47
N MET A 333 -8.56 -23.61 -8.78
CA MET A 333 -7.48 -23.75 -9.76
C MET A 333 -6.57 -22.51 -9.80
N GLY A 334 -7.15 -21.31 -9.71
CA GLY A 334 -6.38 -20.05 -9.64
C GLY A 334 -5.54 -19.95 -8.37
N LEU A 335 -6.12 -20.31 -7.22
CA LEU A 335 -5.42 -20.35 -5.94
C LEU A 335 -4.31 -21.40 -5.93
N LEU A 336 -4.54 -22.59 -6.48
CA LEU A 336 -3.51 -23.63 -6.59
C LEU A 336 -2.29 -23.14 -7.37
N LYS A 337 -2.47 -22.53 -8.55
CA LYS A 337 -1.35 -21.96 -9.33
C LYS A 337 -0.55 -20.91 -8.54
N LYS A 338 -1.24 -20.13 -7.69
CA LYS A 338 -0.59 -19.15 -6.81
C LYS A 338 0.21 -19.85 -5.69
N LEU A 339 -0.37 -20.89 -5.08
CA LEU A 339 0.25 -21.64 -3.99
C LEU A 339 1.42 -22.52 -4.48
N GLU A 340 1.32 -23.12 -5.66
CA GLU A 340 2.41 -23.85 -6.34
C GLU A 340 3.70 -23.01 -6.41
N ARG A 341 3.56 -21.76 -6.89
CA ARG A 341 4.68 -20.80 -6.94
C ARG A 341 5.23 -20.46 -5.55
N LYS A 342 4.36 -20.35 -4.55
CA LYS A 342 4.74 -20.04 -3.16
C LYS A 342 5.51 -21.19 -2.49
N PHE A 343 5.14 -22.44 -2.77
CA PHE A 343 5.73 -23.64 -2.17
C PHE A 343 6.76 -24.34 -3.07
N PHE A 344 7.11 -23.75 -4.22
CA PHE A 344 8.02 -24.32 -5.22
C PHE A 344 7.62 -25.74 -5.66
N ARG A 345 6.31 -25.99 -5.75
CA ARG A 345 5.72 -27.24 -6.25
C ARG A 345 5.08 -27.01 -7.62
N THR A 346 4.92 -28.07 -8.41
CA THR A 346 4.31 -27.99 -9.74
C THR A 346 3.43 -29.21 -9.99
N GLY A 347 2.31 -28.99 -10.68
CA GLY A 347 1.41 -30.06 -11.11
C GLY A 347 0.52 -30.57 -9.97
N ILE A 348 0.11 -29.69 -9.06
CA ILE A 348 -0.81 -30.04 -7.98
C ILE A 348 -2.23 -30.16 -8.55
N GLU A 349 -2.83 -31.33 -8.38
CA GLU A 349 -4.18 -31.64 -8.82
C GLU A 349 -5.12 -31.84 -7.61
N ILE A 350 -6.43 -31.65 -7.84
CA ILE A 350 -7.48 -31.90 -6.85
C ILE A 350 -8.23 -33.16 -7.27
N SER A 351 -8.40 -34.12 -6.37
CA SER A 351 -9.22 -35.30 -6.67
C SER A 351 -10.69 -34.90 -6.88
N LYS A 352 -11.43 -35.66 -7.69
CA LYS A 352 -12.86 -35.39 -7.95
C LYS A 352 -13.70 -35.36 -6.68
N GLU A 353 -13.37 -36.22 -5.71
CA GLU A 353 -14.02 -36.29 -4.40
C GLU A 353 -13.80 -35.00 -3.60
N VAL A 354 -12.58 -34.46 -3.63
CA VAL A 354 -12.29 -33.16 -3.01
C VAL A 354 -13.05 -32.05 -3.72
N GLU A 355 -13.06 -32.00 -5.05
CA GLU A 355 -13.84 -30.99 -5.80
C GLU A 355 -15.32 -31.00 -5.37
N GLN A 356 -15.92 -32.19 -5.23
CA GLN A 356 -17.30 -32.34 -4.78
C GLN A 356 -17.49 -31.78 -3.36
N ARG A 357 -16.60 -32.13 -2.42
CA ARG A 357 -16.65 -31.60 -1.04
C ARG A 357 -16.51 -30.09 -0.98
N LEU A 358 -15.64 -29.53 -1.81
CA LEU A 358 -15.49 -28.07 -1.89
C LEU A 358 -16.79 -27.41 -2.39
N MET A 359 -17.56 -28.03 -3.28
CA MET A 359 -18.84 -27.49 -3.77
C MET A 359 -20.00 -27.62 -2.75
N GLU A 360 -19.98 -28.66 -1.92
CA GLU A 360 -21.02 -28.90 -0.91
C GLU A 360 -20.91 -27.94 0.28
N HIS A 361 -19.69 -27.58 0.67
CA HIS A 361 -19.42 -26.70 1.81
C HIS A 361 -20.01 -25.28 1.63
N SER A 362 -20.36 -24.64 2.75
CA SER A 362 -20.98 -23.30 2.78
C SER A 362 -19.98 -22.15 2.72
N TRP A 363 -18.71 -22.37 3.08
CA TRP A 363 -17.62 -21.37 3.05
C TRP A 363 -17.92 -20.08 3.81
N PRO A 364 -18.14 -20.12 5.14
CA PRO A 364 -18.37 -18.93 5.96
C PRO A 364 -17.23 -17.90 5.89
N GLY A 365 -15.98 -18.32 5.67
CA GLY A 365 -14.84 -17.44 5.45
C GLY A 365 -14.52 -17.17 3.97
N ASN A 366 -15.43 -17.52 3.07
CA ASN A 366 -15.36 -17.26 1.63
C ASN A 366 -14.02 -17.73 1.01
N ILE A 367 -13.42 -16.91 0.14
CA ILE A 367 -12.19 -17.25 -0.59
C ILE A 367 -11.00 -17.36 0.37
N ARG A 368 -11.00 -16.61 1.48
CA ARG A 368 -9.91 -16.66 2.48
C ARG A 368 -9.86 -18.02 3.17
N GLU A 369 -11.01 -18.57 3.50
CA GLU A 369 -11.10 -19.93 4.05
C GLU A 369 -10.67 -20.98 3.01
N LEU A 370 -11.15 -20.86 1.78
CA LEU A 370 -10.76 -21.76 0.69
C LEU A 370 -9.25 -21.76 0.45
N GLU A 371 -8.62 -20.58 0.41
CA GLU A 371 -7.16 -20.44 0.29
C GLU A 371 -6.44 -21.12 1.46
N ASN A 372 -6.89 -20.90 2.70
CA ASN A 372 -6.31 -21.52 3.89
C ASN A 372 -6.44 -23.06 3.87
N VAL A 373 -7.57 -23.59 3.41
CA VAL A 373 -7.81 -25.03 3.26
C VAL A 373 -6.85 -25.64 2.24
N LEU A 374 -6.73 -25.03 1.06
CA LEU A 374 -5.83 -25.49 0.01
C LEU A 374 -4.36 -25.37 0.44
N GLU A 375 -3.97 -24.26 1.09
CA GLU A 375 -2.63 -24.08 1.64
C GLU A 375 -2.28 -25.16 2.66
N ARG A 376 -3.21 -25.47 3.57
CA ARG A 376 -3.02 -26.55 4.54
C ARG A 376 -2.87 -27.90 3.85
N ALA A 377 -3.71 -28.20 2.86
CA ALA A 377 -3.66 -29.46 2.13
C ALA A 377 -2.31 -29.65 1.41
N ILE A 378 -1.78 -28.60 0.78
CA ILE A 378 -0.46 -28.64 0.11
C ILE A 378 0.68 -28.89 1.10
N ASN A 379 0.62 -28.34 2.31
CA ASN A 379 1.67 -28.53 3.31
C ASN A 379 1.76 -29.96 3.84
N VAL A 380 0.65 -30.70 3.88
CA VAL A 380 0.60 -32.11 4.31
C VAL A 380 0.59 -33.09 3.13
N LEU A 381 0.68 -32.58 1.90
CA LEU A 381 0.61 -33.39 0.68
C LEU A 381 1.92 -34.12 0.45
N ASP A 382 1.83 -35.46 0.42
CA ASP A 382 2.89 -36.36 -0.03
C ASP A 382 2.58 -36.78 -1.48
N GLY A 383 3.03 -35.99 -2.46
CA GLY A 383 2.79 -36.23 -3.88
C GLY A 383 2.22 -35.01 -4.61
N GLN A 384 1.40 -35.28 -5.63
CA GLN A 384 0.84 -34.27 -6.54
C GLN A 384 -0.70 -34.11 -6.43
N THR A 385 -1.41 -35.08 -5.84
CA THR A 385 -2.88 -35.07 -5.81
C THR A 385 -3.43 -34.83 -4.42
N ILE A 386 -4.20 -33.74 -4.26
CA ILE A 386 -4.93 -33.46 -3.03
C ILE A 386 -6.15 -34.39 -2.94
N GLU A 387 -6.05 -35.35 -2.03
CA GLU A 387 -7.14 -36.24 -1.62
C GLU A 387 -7.86 -35.77 -0.34
N VAL A 388 -9.02 -36.37 -0.03
CA VAL A 388 -9.92 -35.95 1.08
C VAL A 388 -9.21 -35.97 2.43
N PHE A 389 -8.30 -36.91 2.67
CA PHE A 389 -7.55 -37.01 3.91
C PHE A 389 -6.52 -35.89 4.12
N HIS A 390 -6.23 -35.06 3.10
CA HIS A 390 -5.40 -33.86 3.25
C HIS A 390 -6.21 -32.64 3.73
N LEU A 391 -7.54 -32.66 3.60
CA LEU A 391 -8.41 -31.55 4.01
C LEU A 391 -8.54 -31.46 5.54
N PRO A 392 -8.97 -30.33 6.13
CA PRO A 392 -9.37 -30.27 7.53
C PRO A 392 -10.51 -31.24 7.89
N LEU A 393 -10.56 -31.68 9.16
CA LEU A 393 -11.56 -32.64 9.67
C LEU A 393 -13.01 -32.24 9.34
N TYR A 394 -13.35 -30.95 9.46
CA TYR A 394 -14.72 -30.47 9.18
C TYR A 394 -15.16 -30.64 7.71
N LEU A 395 -14.22 -30.80 6.77
CA LEU A 395 -14.53 -31.15 5.37
C LEU A 395 -14.52 -32.66 5.12
N ARG A 396 -13.89 -33.44 6.01
CA ARG A 396 -13.89 -34.91 5.97
C ARG A 396 -15.21 -35.47 6.49
N GLU A 397 -15.74 -34.91 7.57
CA GLU A 397 -16.87 -35.44 8.35
C GLU A 397 -18.26 -35.28 7.71
N LEU A 398 -18.38 -34.62 6.55
CA LEU A 398 -19.65 -34.52 5.79
C LEU A 398 -20.26 -35.92 5.44
N GLU A 399 -19.46 -36.98 5.51
CA GLU A 399 -19.89 -38.39 5.34
C GLU A 399 -20.77 -38.93 6.47
N LEU A 400 -20.61 -38.47 7.73
CA LEU A 400 -21.28 -39.09 8.87
C LEU A 400 -22.77 -38.70 8.98
N GLN A 401 -23.18 -37.59 8.35
CA GLN A 401 -24.58 -37.15 8.35
C GLN A 401 -25.39 -37.64 7.14
N SER A 402 -24.72 -38.07 6.07
CA SER A 402 -25.36 -38.51 4.82
C SER A 402 -25.43 -40.04 4.68
N SER A 403 -24.70 -40.80 5.50
CA SER A 403 -24.66 -42.28 5.47
C SER A 403 -25.61 -42.99 6.45
N SER A 404 -26.56 -42.28 7.08
CA SER A 404 -27.64 -42.90 7.90
C SER A 404 -28.91 -43.25 7.12
N GLN A 405 -28.88 -43.19 5.77
CA GLN A 405 -29.92 -43.79 4.93
C GLN A 405 -29.37 -45.04 4.25
N VAL A 406 -29.46 -46.17 4.96
CA VAL A 406 -29.49 -47.48 4.33
C VAL A 406 -30.89 -48.05 4.55
N ASP A 407 -31.57 -48.25 3.43
CA ASP A 407 -32.85 -48.94 3.33
C ASP A 407 -32.84 -50.31 4.01
N SER A 408 -33.82 -50.53 4.87
CA SER A 408 -34.45 -51.84 5.09
C SER A 408 -35.88 -51.61 5.57
N PRO A 409 -36.90 -52.06 4.80
CA PRO A 409 -38.30 -51.89 5.17
C PRO A 409 -38.78 -53.11 5.95
N VAL A 410 -38.95 -53.01 7.27
CA VAL A 410 -39.83 -53.94 8.00
C VAL A 410 -40.63 -53.18 9.06
N THR A 411 -41.88 -52.94 8.67
CA THR A 411 -43.10 -52.78 9.49
C THR A 411 -42.99 -53.08 10.99
N ASN A 412 -43.31 -52.08 11.84
CA ASN A 412 -44.44 -52.13 12.77
C ASN A 412 -44.55 -50.87 13.65
N THR A 413 -45.50 -50.00 13.26
CA THR A 413 -46.52 -49.30 14.07
C THR A 413 -46.27 -48.90 15.53
N LYS A 414 -46.55 -47.59 15.78
CA LYS A 414 -47.12 -46.89 16.97
C LYS A 414 -46.11 -46.21 17.94
N PRO A 415 -46.53 -45.12 18.63
CA PRO A 415 -46.66 -43.76 18.08
C PRO A 415 -45.80 -42.74 18.87
N VAL A 416 -45.70 -41.53 18.31
CA VAL A 416 -45.08 -40.36 18.93
C VAL A 416 -45.73 -40.04 20.29
N GLU A 417 -44.98 -40.21 21.38
CA GLU A 417 -45.27 -39.60 22.68
C GLU A 417 -44.18 -38.58 23.04
N LYS A 418 -44.61 -37.32 23.01
CA LYS A 418 -44.18 -36.15 23.78
C LYS A 418 -42.89 -36.32 24.58
N LEU A 419 -41.85 -35.60 24.13
CA LEU A 419 -40.69 -35.25 24.94
C LEU A 419 -41.13 -34.52 26.21
N SER A 420 -41.05 -35.21 27.33
CA SER A 420 -40.75 -34.60 28.61
C SER A 420 -39.63 -35.36 29.28
N SER A 421 -38.69 -34.59 29.83
CA SER A 421 -37.78 -34.92 30.93
C SER A 421 -36.31 -35.23 30.56
N SER A 422 -35.44 -34.33 31.03
CA SER A 422 -34.07 -34.57 31.46
C SER A 422 -33.06 -35.01 30.39
N ILE A 423 -32.30 -34.04 29.85
CA ILE A 423 -30.99 -34.36 29.24
C ILE A 423 -30.15 -35.02 30.34
N PRO A 424 -29.74 -36.30 30.19
CA PRO A 424 -28.92 -36.97 31.19
C PRO A 424 -27.64 -36.18 31.40
N THR A 425 -27.19 -36.10 32.65
CA THR A 425 -25.97 -35.37 32.96
C THR A 425 -24.79 -36.03 32.24
N LEU A 426 -23.75 -35.25 31.89
CA LEU A 426 -22.55 -35.77 31.22
C LEU A 426 -21.97 -37.01 31.93
N LYS A 427 -22.12 -37.06 33.26
CA LYS A 427 -21.70 -38.18 34.09
C LYS A 427 -22.49 -39.47 33.82
N GLU A 428 -23.79 -39.36 33.58
CA GLU A 428 -24.67 -40.51 33.27
C GLU A 428 -24.42 -41.01 31.85
N THR A 429 -24.24 -40.09 30.88
CA THR A 429 -23.91 -40.47 29.50
C THR A 429 -22.55 -41.16 29.43
N LEU A 430 -21.53 -40.64 30.12
CA LEU A 430 -20.21 -41.28 30.18
C LEU A 430 -20.26 -42.65 30.87
N ALA A 431 -21.04 -42.80 31.94
CA ALA A 431 -21.21 -44.09 32.61
C ALA A 431 -21.90 -45.13 31.71
N GLN A 432 -22.86 -44.71 30.90
CA GLN A 432 -23.58 -45.58 29.98
C GLN A 432 -22.69 -46.04 28.81
N VAL A 433 -21.94 -45.11 28.21
CA VAL A 433 -20.96 -45.43 27.16
C VAL A 433 -19.84 -46.33 27.70
N GLU A 434 -19.35 -46.08 28.92
CA GLU A 434 -18.34 -46.92 29.56
C GLU A 434 -18.86 -48.33 29.85
N LYS A 435 -20.12 -48.46 30.29
CA LYS A 435 -20.78 -49.76 30.49
C LYS A 435 -20.92 -50.54 29.18
N GLU A 436 -21.34 -49.88 28.09
CA GLU A 436 -21.46 -50.49 26.77
C GLU A 436 -20.11 -50.95 26.21
N ALA A 437 -19.05 -50.14 26.37
CA ALA A 437 -17.70 -50.51 25.97
C ALA A 437 -17.20 -51.76 26.71
N ILE A 438 -17.46 -51.88 28.01
CA ILE A 438 -17.09 -53.06 28.82
C ILE A 438 -17.87 -54.30 28.38
N ILE A 439 -19.18 -54.18 28.11
CA ILE A 439 -20.00 -55.30 27.64
C ILE A 439 -19.51 -55.77 26.26
N ASN A 440 -19.27 -54.83 25.34
CA ASN A 440 -18.79 -55.15 24.00
C ASN A 440 -17.42 -55.83 24.03
N ALA A 441 -16.49 -55.34 24.86
CA ALA A 441 -15.20 -55.98 25.04
C ALA A 441 -15.33 -57.41 25.60
N LEU A 442 -16.25 -57.65 26.55
CA LEU A 442 -16.50 -58.98 27.09
C LEU A 442 -17.16 -59.92 26.08
N THR A 443 -18.04 -59.43 25.21
CA THR A 443 -18.63 -60.24 24.13
C THR A 443 -17.59 -60.63 23.09
N VAL A 444 -16.69 -59.71 22.70
CA VAL A 444 -15.64 -59.99 21.72
C VAL A 444 -14.61 -60.97 22.26
N THR A 445 -14.35 -60.95 23.58
CA THR A 445 -13.39 -61.88 24.22
C THR A 445 -14.03 -63.13 24.81
N ASN A 446 -15.29 -63.44 24.47
CA ASN A 446 -16.01 -64.61 24.98
C ASN A 446 -15.99 -64.72 26.52
N GLY A 447 -16.12 -63.59 27.21
CA GLY A 447 -16.15 -63.52 28.68
C GLY A 447 -14.78 -63.52 29.36
N ASN A 448 -13.67 -63.47 28.60
CA ASN A 448 -12.34 -63.37 29.19
C ASN A 448 -12.06 -61.93 29.67
N LYS A 449 -12.22 -61.71 30.98
CA LYS A 449 -12.06 -60.40 31.64
C LYS A 449 -10.65 -59.83 31.58
N GLN A 450 -9.61 -60.67 31.49
CA GLN A 450 -8.23 -60.17 31.39
C GLN A 450 -7.95 -59.64 29.98
N GLU A 451 -8.43 -60.33 28.95
CA GLU A 451 -8.26 -59.87 27.57
C GLU A 451 -9.17 -58.69 27.25
N ALA A 452 -10.38 -58.64 27.83
CA ALA A 452 -11.27 -57.48 27.70
C ALA A 452 -10.68 -56.21 28.32
N ALA A 453 -10.00 -56.33 29.47
CA ALA A 453 -9.29 -55.22 30.10
C ALA A 453 -8.11 -54.74 29.23
N ARG A 454 -7.41 -55.68 28.58
CA ARG A 454 -6.31 -55.36 27.66
C ARG A 454 -6.80 -54.66 26.40
N LEU A 455 -7.90 -55.11 25.81
CA LEU A 455 -8.52 -54.48 24.63
C LEU A 455 -9.02 -53.06 24.89
N LEU A 456 -9.49 -52.79 26.11
CA LEU A 456 -9.93 -51.46 26.52
C LEU A 456 -8.79 -50.61 27.10
N GLU A 457 -7.55 -51.12 27.10
CA GLU A 457 -6.36 -50.45 27.65
C GLU A 457 -6.52 -50.00 29.11
N ILE A 458 -7.33 -50.71 29.92
CA ILE A 458 -7.51 -50.40 31.34
C ILE A 458 -6.86 -51.45 32.25
N GLY A 459 -6.25 -50.97 33.33
CA GLY A 459 -5.61 -51.84 34.32
C GLY A 459 -6.60 -52.83 34.95
N LYS A 460 -6.13 -54.07 35.18
CA LYS A 460 -6.95 -55.19 35.69
C LYS A 460 -7.81 -54.79 36.88
N THR A 461 -7.24 -54.20 37.93
CA THR A 461 -7.99 -53.80 39.14
C THR A 461 -9.16 -52.86 38.84
N ARG A 462 -8.95 -51.88 37.95
CA ARG A 462 -9.94 -50.88 37.56
C ARG A 462 -11.07 -51.48 36.70
N PHE A 463 -10.74 -52.44 35.83
CA PHE A 463 -11.74 -53.18 35.05
C PHE A 463 -12.69 -53.96 35.98
N TYR A 464 -12.14 -54.69 36.96
CA TYR A 464 -12.95 -55.46 37.91
C TYR A 464 -13.82 -54.57 38.80
N GLU A 465 -13.32 -53.42 39.24
CA GLU A 465 -14.10 -52.42 39.98
C GLU A 465 -15.27 -51.88 39.15
N LYS A 466 -15.05 -51.60 37.86
CA LYS A 466 -16.08 -51.11 36.94
C LYS A 466 -17.12 -52.18 36.61
N CYS A 467 -16.74 -53.44 36.42
CA CYS A 467 -17.70 -54.54 36.28
C CYS A 467 -18.57 -54.69 37.52
N LYS A 468 -18.00 -54.50 38.73
CA LYS A 468 -18.75 -54.52 39.99
C LYS A 468 -19.71 -53.32 40.10
N LEU A 469 -19.24 -52.13 39.73
CA LEU A 469 -20.03 -50.90 39.74
C LEU A 469 -21.25 -50.98 38.80
N TYR A 470 -21.09 -51.63 37.65
CA TYR A 470 -22.13 -51.76 36.62
C TYR A 470 -22.90 -53.09 36.65
N ASN A 471 -22.68 -53.94 37.67
CA ASN A 471 -23.29 -55.26 37.83
C ASN A 471 -23.13 -56.20 36.62
N ILE A 472 -21.96 -56.18 35.97
CA ILE A 472 -21.61 -57.05 34.84
C ILE A 472 -20.95 -58.33 35.39
N LYS A 473 -21.58 -59.48 35.14
CA LYS A 473 -21.14 -60.78 35.67
C LYS A 473 -19.96 -61.38 34.93
#